data_AF-B7KL03-F1
#
_entry.id   AF-B7KL03-F1
#
_cell.length_a   1.000
_cell.length_b   1.000
_cell.length_c   1.000
_cell.angle_alpha   90.00
_cell.angle_beta   90.00
_cell.angle_gamma   90.00
#
_symmetry.space_group_name_H-M   'P 1'
#
loop_
_entity.id
_entity.type
_entity.pdbx_description
1 polymer ?
#
loop_
_entity_poly.entity_id
_entity_poly.type
_entity_poly.pdbx_seq_one_letter_code
_entity_poly.pdbx_strand_id
1 'polypeptide(L)'
;MLSLILVIASIAIAFLAGLWMGMAISLPTKKPKQPRKITKGEKLKILEVLRQQRKIYALKLYRKWTGATLKQASEAINRFKKEIF
;
A
#
# COMPACT_ATOMS: atom_id res chain seq x y z
N MET A 1 -5.93 -42.80 -9.47
CA MET A 1 -5.57 -42.41 -8.08
C MET A 1 -4.75 -41.13 -8.05
N LEU A 2 -3.59 -41.07 -8.72
CA LEU A 2 -2.72 -39.87 -8.74
C LEU A 2 -3.37 -38.62 -9.40
N SER A 3 -4.15 -38.82 -10.47
CA SER A 3 -4.84 -37.75 -11.20
C SER A 3 -5.93 -37.04 -10.39
N LEU A 4 -6.62 -37.76 -9.50
CA LEU A 4 -7.69 -37.21 -8.66
C LEU A 4 -7.13 -36.29 -7.56
N ILE A 5 -5.96 -36.64 -7.01
CA ILE A 5 -5.27 -35.86 -5.97
C ILE A 5 -4.78 -34.52 -6.54
N LEU A 6 -4.30 -34.50 -7.77
CA LEU A 6 -3.84 -33.30 -8.47
C LEU A 6 -4.97 -32.29 -8.72
N VAL A 7 -6.17 -32.77 -9.06
CA VAL A 7 -7.35 -31.92 -9.27
C VAL A 7 -7.88 -31.36 -7.95
N ILE A 8 -7.89 -32.15 -6.88
CA ILE A 8 -8.31 -31.68 -5.55
C ILE A 8 -7.30 -30.65 -5.01
N ALA A 9 -6.00 -30.86 -5.22
CA ALA A 9 -4.96 -29.94 -4.81
C ALA A 9 -5.04 -28.59 -5.54
N SER A 10 -5.33 -28.57 -6.84
CA SER A 10 -5.45 -27.31 -7.60
C SER A 10 -6.66 -26.48 -7.17
N ILE A 11 -7.79 -27.14 -6.87
CA ILE A 11 -8.99 -26.47 -6.33
C ILE A 11 -8.70 -25.87 -4.95
N ALA A 12 -7.95 -26.58 -4.10
CA ALA A 12 -7.55 -26.08 -2.79
C ALA A 12 -6.61 -24.87 -2.86
N ILE A 13 -5.64 -24.88 -3.80
CA ILE A 13 -4.72 -23.76 -4.01
C ILE A 13 -5.46 -22.52 -4.54
N ALA A 14 -6.41 -22.71 -5.46
CA ALA A 14 -7.27 -21.64 -5.96
C ALA A 14 -8.16 -21.03 -4.85
N PHE A 15 -8.68 -21.86 -3.94
CA PHE A 15 -9.46 -21.40 -2.79
C PHE A 15 -8.61 -20.64 -1.75
N LEU A 16 -7.41 -21.13 -1.45
CA LEU A 16 -6.49 -20.43 -0.53
C LEU A 16 -6.04 -19.08 -1.10
N ALA A 17 -5.72 -19.01 -2.40
CA ALA A 17 -5.34 -17.76 -3.06
C ALA A 17 -6.53 -16.80 -3.20
N GLY A 18 -7.72 -17.31 -3.52
CA GLY A 18 -8.95 -16.54 -3.61
C GLY A 18 -9.37 -15.91 -2.27
N LEU A 19 -9.13 -16.60 -1.15
CA LEU A 19 -9.42 -16.07 0.18
C LEU A 19 -8.43 -14.96 0.63
N TRP A 20 -7.18 -15.02 0.18
CA TRP A 20 -6.19 -13.98 0.48
C TRP A 20 -6.38 -12.70 -0.35
N MET A 21 -6.99 -12.79 -1.55
CA MET A 21 -7.14 -11.65 -2.46
C MET A 21 -8.58 -11.11 -2.58
N GLY A 22 -9.59 -11.90 -2.24
CA GLY A 22 -11.01 -11.58 -2.46
C GLY A 22 -11.66 -10.63 -1.45
N MET A 23 -10.95 -10.24 -0.38
CA MET A 23 -11.49 -9.35 0.66
C MET A 23 -11.03 -7.89 0.49
N ALA A 24 -10.86 -7.42 -0.74
CA ALA A 24 -10.87 -5.99 -1.04
C ALA A 24 -12.32 -5.50 -1.07
N ILE A 25 -12.90 -5.36 0.13
CA ILE A 25 -14.28 -4.92 0.37
C ILE A 25 -14.54 -3.64 -0.44
N SER A 26 -15.39 -3.72 -1.46
CA SER A 26 -15.96 -2.58 -2.18
C SER A 26 -16.94 -1.83 -1.26
N LEU A 27 -16.40 -1.18 -0.23
CA LEU A 27 -17.15 -0.15 0.48
C LEU A 27 -17.34 1.03 -0.48
N PRO A 28 -18.52 1.67 -0.55
CA PRO A 28 -18.65 2.96 -1.20
C PRO A 28 -17.68 3.92 -0.50
N THR A 29 -16.50 4.09 -1.10
CA THR A 29 -15.45 4.92 -0.52
C THR A 29 -15.90 6.36 -0.64
N LYS A 30 -16.53 6.89 0.42
CA LYS A 30 -16.62 8.33 0.64
C LYS A 30 -15.20 8.86 0.45
N LYS A 31 -14.94 9.57 -0.67
CA LYS A 31 -13.59 9.98 -1.08
C LYS A 31 -12.89 10.55 0.15
N PRO A 32 -11.86 9.88 0.71
CA PRO A 32 -11.32 10.28 1.99
C PRO A 32 -10.78 11.70 1.84
N LYS A 33 -11.05 12.54 2.85
CA LYS A 33 -10.64 13.95 2.89
C LYS A 33 -9.19 14.04 2.41
N GLN A 34 -8.95 14.83 1.38
CA GLN A 34 -7.64 14.87 0.73
C GLN A 34 -6.62 15.35 1.76
N PRO A 35 -5.44 14.69 1.85
CA PRO A 35 -4.40 15.14 2.75
C PRO A 35 -3.96 16.56 2.37
N ARG A 36 -3.53 17.33 3.37
CA ARG A 36 -2.91 18.64 3.11
C ARG A 36 -1.78 18.45 2.09
N LYS A 37 -1.72 19.34 1.09
CA LYS A 37 -0.59 19.37 0.15
C LYS A 37 0.70 19.70 0.93
N ILE A 38 1.67 18.81 0.85
CA ILE A 38 3.02 19.04 1.39
C ILE A 38 3.77 20.05 0.53
N THR A 39 4.53 20.89 1.19
CA THR A 39 5.46 21.85 0.59
C THR A 39 6.65 21.13 -0.06
N LYS A 40 7.39 21.85 -0.92
CA LYS A 40 8.59 21.32 -1.58
C LYS A 40 9.65 20.87 -0.56
N GLY A 41 9.86 21.64 0.52
CA GLY A 41 10.81 21.29 1.59
C GLY A 41 10.43 20.03 2.37
N GLU A 42 9.14 19.84 2.64
CA GLU A 42 8.63 18.61 3.26
C GLU A 42 8.81 17.40 2.34
N LYS A 43 8.52 17.56 1.03
CA LYS A 43 8.74 16.50 0.04
C LYS A 43 10.22 16.06 0.02
N LEU A 44 11.17 17.00 0.02
CA LEU A 44 12.61 16.68 0.04
C LEU A 44 13.01 15.82 1.23
N LYS A 45 12.56 16.16 2.44
CA LYS A 45 12.82 15.38 3.66
C LYS A 45 12.27 13.96 3.56
N ILE A 46 11.08 13.79 2.98
CA ILE A 46 10.50 12.45 2.76
C ILE A 46 11.33 11.64 1.76
N LEU A 47 11.79 12.27 0.68
CA LEU A 47 12.61 11.60 -0.34
C LEU A 47 13.97 11.17 0.22
N GLU A 48 14.60 11.99 1.06
CA GLU A 48 15.85 11.66 1.74
C GLU A 48 15.71 10.41 2.62
N VAL A 49 14.64 10.36 3.41
CA VAL A 49 14.30 9.19 4.24
C VAL A 49 14.02 7.95 3.38
N LEU A 50 13.39 8.12 2.22
CA LEU A 50 13.12 7.01 1.29
C LEU A 50 14.40 6.48 0.64
N ARG A 51 15.38 7.34 0.34
CA ARG A 51 16.70 6.90 -0.15
C ARG A 51 17.44 6.04 0.87
N GLN A 52 17.27 6.33 2.16
CA GLN A 52 17.81 5.52 3.25
C GLN A 52 17.01 4.22 3.50
N GLN A 53 16.05 3.86 2.62
CA GLN A 53 15.14 2.71 2.75
C GLN A 53 14.26 2.71 4.02
N ARG A 54 14.16 3.84 4.74
CA ARG A 54 13.39 3.98 5.98
C ARG A 54 11.91 4.27 5.72
N LYS A 55 11.22 3.37 5.00
CA LYS A 55 9.83 3.56 4.53
C LYS A 55 8.84 3.88 5.66
N ILE A 56 8.96 3.22 6.81
CA ILE A 56 8.07 3.44 7.97
C ILE A 56 8.22 4.86 8.53
N TYR A 57 9.45 5.39 8.54
CA TYR A 57 9.70 6.75 9.01
C TYR A 57 9.14 7.80 8.04
N ALA A 58 9.31 7.59 6.73
CA ALA A 58 8.73 8.44 5.69
C ALA A 58 7.19 8.49 5.79
N LEU A 59 6.57 7.35 6.06
CA LEU A 59 5.13 7.22 6.28
C LEU A 59 4.65 8.01 7.51
N LYS A 60 5.39 7.91 8.63
CA LYS A 60 5.11 8.68 9.85
C LYS A 60 5.22 10.19 9.61
N LEU A 61 6.28 10.63 8.91
CA LEU A 61 6.49 12.03 8.54
C LEU A 61 5.33 12.58 7.70
N TYR A 62 4.97 11.84 6.64
CA TYR A 62 3.88 12.22 5.74
C TYR A 62 2.56 12.34 6.50
N ARG A 63 2.21 11.39 7.37
CA ARG A 63 0.99 11.46 8.18
C ARG A 63 1.01 12.60 9.18
N LYS A 64 2.17 12.89 9.81
CA LYS A 64 2.32 13.99 10.75
C LYS A 64 2.05 15.35 10.10
N TRP A 65 2.52 15.56 8.86
CA TRP A 65 2.34 16.84 8.16
C TRP A 65 1.01 16.97 7.44
N THR A 66 0.44 15.86 6.96
CA THR A 66 -0.75 15.89 6.10
C THR A 66 -2.04 15.50 6.80
N GLY A 67 -1.95 14.82 7.95
CA GLY A 67 -3.10 14.17 8.60
C GLY A 67 -3.65 12.97 7.80
N ALA A 68 -2.90 12.47 6.80
CA ALA A 68 -3.35 11.39 5.93
C ALA A 68 -3.70 10.12 6.70
N THR A 69 -4.71 9.41 6.17
CA THR A 69 -4.98 8.02 6.55
C THR A 69 -3.81 7.12 6.15
N LEU A 70 -3.72 5.93 6.76
CA LEU A 70 -2.65 4.98 6.45
C LEU A 70 -2.62 4.60 4.97
N LYS A 71 -3.79 4.40 4.35
CA LYS A 71 -3.93 4.09 2.92
C LYS A 71 -3.37 5.21 2.04
N GLN A 72 -3.82 6.45 2.26
CA GLN A 72 -3.35 7.62 1.50
C GLN A 72 -1.84 7.85 1.65
N ALA A 73 -1.33 7.71 2.88
CA ALA A 73 0.09 7.88 3.15
C ALA A 73 0.93 6.80 2.44
N SER A 74 0.49 5.53 2.49
CA SER A 74 1.18 4.43 1.82
C SER A 74 1.23 4.65 0.31
N GLU A 75 0.11 5.08 -0.27
CA GLU A 75 0.00 5.38 -1.70
C GLU A 75 0.91 6.54 -2.12
N ALA A 76 0.95 7.63 -1.35
CA ALA A 76 1.84 8.76 -1.60
C ALA A 76 3.32 8.36 -1.52
N ILE A 77 3.70 7.58 -0.51
CA ILE A 77 5.07 7.07 -0.36
C ILE A 77 5.45 6.14 -1.51
N ASN A 78 4.54 5.27 -1.96
CA ASN A 78 4.80 4.42 -3.12
C ASN A 78 4.97 5.23 -4.40
N ARG A 79 4.20 6.30 -4.60
CA ARG A 79 4.42 7.25 -5.71
C ARG A 79 5.79 7.89 -5.64
N PHE A 80 6.17 8.44 -4.49
CA PHE A 80 7.50 9.05 -4.32
C PHE A 80 8.64 8.05 -4.53
N LYS A 81 8.46 6.79 -4.11
CA LYS A 81 9.44 5.74 -4.40
C LYS A 81 9.61 5.52 -5.91
N LYS A 82 8.52 5.44 -6.67
CA LYS A 82 8.55 5.33 -8.14
C LYS A 82 9.13 6.55 -8.85
N GLU A 83 9.12 7.72 -8.22
CA GLU A 83 9.77 8.91 -8.79
C GLU A 83 11.30 8.89 -8.60
N ILE A 84 11.80 8.11 -7.64
CA ILE A 84 13.24 8.01 -7.33
C ILE A 84 13.90 6.82 -8.03
N PHE A 85 13.15 5.73 -8.26
CA PHE A 85 13.60 4.45 -8.81
C PHE A 85 12.75 4.06 -10.01
#